data_AF-A0A218QWV8-F1
#
_entry.id   AF-A0A218QWV8-F1
#
_cell.length_a   1.000
_cell.length_b   1.000
_cell.length_c   1.000
_cell.angle_alpha   90.00
_cell.angle_beta   90.00
_cell.angle_gamma   90.00
#
_symmetry.space_group_name_H-M   'P 1'
#
loop_
_entity.id
_entity.type
_entity.pdbx_description
1 polymer ?
#
loop_
_entity_poly.entity_id
_entity_poly.type
_entity_poly.pdbx_seq_one_letter_code
_entity_poly.pdbx_strand_id
1 'polypeptide(L)'
;MMNFPQLPPSKPTRPESEQLHEEVWRPDWQCFCCQDTGIVNPHLARLVISDYVWERDRLPICQAPKCGKSSRWLRLGNNNLDMRFISTICQQLDMYNRENWRLTVERKVFDLQALVQKRSMSGILDRTFNDNREIQQRKAEIEAITSEQWMAMAHAYRGEDDEA
;
A
#
# COMPACT_ATOMS: atom_id res chain seq x y z
N MET A 1 -33.38 -10.28 15.62
CA MET A 1 -32.16 -9.46 15.52
C MET A 1 -31.00 -10.31 16.03
N MET A 2 -29.99 -10.57 15.20
CA MET A 2 -28.77 -11.26 15.65
C MET A 2 -27.90 -10.25 16.38
N ASN A 3 -27.60 -10.53 17.65
CA ASN A 3 -26.79 -9.66 18.50
C ASN A 3 -25.40 -10.27 18.59
N PHE A 4 -24.39 -9.59 18.04
CA PHE A 4 -23.01 -10.07 18.08
C PHE A 4 -22.29 -9.52 19.32
N PRO A 5 -21.47 -10.35 20.00
CA PRO A 5 -20.64 -9.86 21.09
C PRO A 5 -19.62 -8.84 20.56
N GLN A 6 -19.62 -7.65 21.14
CA GLN A 6 -18.66 -6.60 20.83
C GLN A 6 -17.35 -6.86 21.57
N LEU A 7 -16.25 -6.98 20.84
CA LEU A 7 -14.92 -7.08 21.43
C LEU A 7 -14.35 -5.67 21.67
N PRO A 8 -13.66 -5.43 22.80
CA PRO A 8 -13.02 -4.16 23.02
C PRO A 8 -11.94 -3.90 21.95
N PRO A 9 -11.70 -2.63 21.58
CA PRO A 9 -10.62 -2.28 20.66
C PRO A 9 -9.28 -2.81 21.19
N SER A 10 -8.49 -3.44 20.33
CA SER A 10 -7.11 -3.80 20.66
C SER A 10 -6.30 -2.54 21.00
N LYS A 11 -5.33 -2.64 21.91
CA LYS A 11 -4.39 -1.55 22.20
C LYS A 11 -3.83 -0.98 20.89
N PRO A 12 -3.80 0.35 20.70
CA PRO A 12 -3.18 0.95 19.52
C PRO A 12 -1.75 0.43 19.39
N THR A 13 -1.48 -0.30 18.31
CA THR A 13 -0.13 -0.86 18.06
C THR A 13 0.84 0.21 17.59
N ARG A 14 0.34 1.42 17.24
CA ARG A 14 1.13 2.49 16.64
C ARG A 14 1.52 3.53 17.70
N PRO A 15 2.80 3.59 18.13
CA PRO A 15 3.29 4.72 18.92
C PRO A 15 3.24 6.00 18.07
N GLU A 16 2.82 7.12 18.67
CA GLU A 16 2.69 8.44 18.00
C GLU A 16 4.02 9.07 17.56
N SER A 17 5.16 8.50 17.96
CA SER A 17 6.46 9.19 17.90
C SER A 17 7.51 8.60 16.96
N GLU A 18 7.18 7.62 16.12
CA GLU A 18 8.15 7.18 15.12
C GLU A 18 8.19 8.22 13.99
N GLN A 19 9.28 8.99 13.95
CA GLN A 19 9.78 9.61 12.73
C GLN A 19 9.89 8.49 11.68
N LEU A 20 8.81 8.26 10.94
CA LEU A 20 8.74 7.34 9.82
C LEU A 20 9.75 7.89 8.79
N HIS A 21 10.99 7.46 8.92
CA HIS A 21 11.75 7.13 7.74
C HIS A 21 10.92 6.01 7.11
N GLU A 22 10.05 6.39 6.17
CA GLU A 22 9.27 5.43 5.38
C GLU A 22 10.30 4.62 4.59
N GLU A 23 10.86 3.57 5.21
CA GLU A 23 11.62 2.57 4.51
C GLU A 23 10.67 2.00 3.46
N VAL A 24 11.00 2.25 2.19
CA VAL A 24 10.20 1.72 1.09
C VAL A 24 10.23 0.21 1.20
N TRP A 25 9.07 -0.37 1.53
CA TRP A 25 8.90 -1.80 1.70
C TRP A 25 9.49 -2.57 0.52
N ARG A 26 10.27 -3.61 0.81
CA ARG A 26 10.87 -4.50 -0.18
C ARG A 26 10.47 -5.95 0.13
N PRO A 27 10.09 -6.74 -0.87
CA PRO A 27 9.82 -8.16 -0.65
C PRO A 27 11.11 -8.90 -0.29
N ASP A 28 11.00 -9.86 0.63
CA ASP A 28 12.05 -10.79 1.05
C ASP A 28 12.01 -12.12 0.28
N TRP A 29 11.32 -12.15 -0.86
CA TRP A 29 11.11 -13.38 -1.61
C TRP A 29 12.42 -14.01 -2.08
N GLN A 30 12.53 -15.32 -1.84
CA GLN A 30 13.64 -16.10 -2.37
C GLN A 30 13.50 -16.22 -3.89
N CYS A 31 12.28 -16.44 -4.36
CA CYS A 31 11.92 -16.51 -5.76
C CYS A 31 10.95 -15.42 -6.18
N PHE A 32 11.40 -14.53 -7.06
CA PHE A 32 10.59 -13.49 -7.65
C PHE A 32 9.65 -14.01 -8.73
N CYS A 33 9.97 -15.11 -9.42
CA CYS A 33 9.09 -15.66 -10.46
C CYS A 33 7.75 -16.21 -9.92
N CYS A 34 7.74 -16.71 -8.68
CA CYS A 34 6.57 -17.30 -8.04
C CYS A 34 6.23 -16.67 -6.68
N GLN A 35 7.00 -15.70 -6.20
CA GLN A 35 6.81 -15.03 -4.90
C GLN A 35 6.73 -16.03 -3.75
N ASP A 36 7.58 -17.06 -3.79
CA ASP A 36 7.61 -18.20 -2.85
C ASP A 36 6.28 -18.96 -2.70
N THR A 37 5.35 -18.80 -3.64
CA THR A 37 4.13 -19.62 -3.69
C THR A 37 4.38 -20.96 -4.37
N GLY A 38 5.36 -21.04 -5.28
CA GLY A 38 5.58 -22.21 -6.15
C GLY A 38 4.76 -22.21 -7.45
N ILE A 39 3.85 -21.25 -7.63
CA ILE A 39 3.11 -21.02 -8.88
C ILE A 39 3.69 -19.78 -9.56
N VAL A 40 4.08 -19.89 -10.82
CA VAL A 40 4.61 -18.76 -11.60
C VAL A 40 3.51 -17.72 -11.78
N ASN A 41 3.85 -16.45 -11.57
CA ASN A 41 2.86 -15.38 -11.67
C ASN A 41 2.28 -15.28 -13.10
N PRO A 42 0.96 -15.14 -13.28
CA PRO A 42 0.33 -15.08 -14.60
C PRO A 42 0.97 -14.11 -15.60
N HIS A 43 1.42 -12.93 -15.16
CA HIS A 43 2.08 -11.97 -16.07
C HIS A 43 3.43 -12.48 -16.58
N LEU A 44 4.16 -13.28 -15.80
CA LEU A 44 5.41 -13.92 -16.21
C LEU A 44 5.13 -15.17 -17.05
N ALA A 45 4.05 -15.89 -16.75
CA ALA A 45 3.62 -17.01 -17.57
C ALA A 45 3.35 -16.59 -19.02
N ARG A 46 2.76 -15.39 -19.20
CA ARG A 46 2.53 -14.78 -20.52
C ARG A 46 3.79 -14.48 -21.33
N LEU A 47 4.95 -14.37 -20.68
CA LEU A 47 6.23 -14.20 -21.38
C LEU A 47 6.70 -15.51 -22.05
N VAL A 48 6.19 -16.65 -21.60
CA VAL A 48 6.52 -17.98 -22.11
C VAL A 48 5.39 -18.55 -22.96
N ILE A 49 4.14 -18.31 -22.56
CA ILE A 49 2.91 -18.73 -23.25
C ILE A 49 2.12 -17.46 -23.54
N SER A 50 2.28 -16.89 -24.74
CA SER A 50 1.78 -15.56 -25.09
C SER A 50 0.28 -15.35 -24.87
N ASP A 51 -0.52 -16.40 -25.06
CA ASP A 51 -1.98 -16.40 -24.94
C ASP A 51 -2.48 -16.95 -23.59
N TYR A 52 -1.62 -17.04 -22.58
CA TYR A 52 -1.98 -17.60 -21.27
C TYR A 52 -3.12 -16.84 -20.57
N VAL A 53 -4.18 -17.59 -20.24
CA VAL A 53 -5.38 -17.14 -19.51
C VAL A 53 -5.46 -17.86 -18.16
N TRP A 54 -5.14 -17.13 -17.08
CA TRP A 54 -5.12 -17.66 -15.70
C TRP A 54 -6.38 -18.42 -15.26
N GLU A 55 -7.55 -18.00 -15.73
CA GLU A 55 -8.85 -18.56 -15.32
C GLU A 55 -9.17 -19.89 -16.01
N ARG A 56 -8.53 -20.16 -17.17
CA ARG A 56 -8.87 -21.30 -18.04
C ARG A 56 -7.72 -22.30 -18.12
N ASP A 57 -6.49 -21.79 -18.12
CA ASP A 57 -5.30 -22.59 -18.32
C ASP A 57 -4.82 -23.22 -17.02
N ARG A 58 -3.96 -24.23 -17.16
CA ARG A 58 -3.34 -24.91 -16.03
C ARG A 58 -2.31 -24.00 -15.35
N LEU A 59 -2.23 -24.12 -14.04
CA LEU A 59 -1.36 -23.32 -13.17
C LEU A 59 0.12 -23.66 -13.42
N PRO A 60 0.95 -22.73 -13.90
CA PRO A 60 2.36 -22.97 -14.18
C PRO A 60 3.14 -23.18 -12.90
N ILE A 61 3.72 -24.37 -12.74
CA ILE A 61 4.48 -24.73 -11.56
C ILE A 61 5.95 -24.37 -11.73
N CYS A 62 6.50 -23.68 -10.73
CA CYS A 62 7.91 -23.34 -10.72
C CYS A 62 8.77 -24.56 -10.34
N GLN A 63 9.59 -25.04 -11.27
CA GLN A 63 10.48 -26.19 -11.05
C GLN A 63 11.94 -25.78 -10.75
N ALA A 64 12.18 -24.52 -10.40
CA ALA A 64 13.52 -24.09 -9.97
C ALA A 64 13.89 -24.75 -8.62
N PRO A 65 15.10 -25.33 -8.48
CA PRO A 65 15.50 -26.09 -7.28
C PRO A 65 15.57 -25.21 -6.03
N LYS A 66 15.92 -23.93 -6.19
CA LYS A 66 15.99 -22.96 -5.08
C LYS A 66 14.62 -22.43 -4.64
N CYS A 67 13.55 -22.90 -5.27
CA CYS A 67 12.22 -22.30 -5.21
C CYS A 67 11.19 -23.18 -4.48
N GLY A 68 11.67 -24.06 -3.60
CA GLY A 68 11.11 -25.36 -3.17
C GLY A 68 9.65 -25.48 -2.68
N LYS A 69 8.82 -24.48 -2.92
CA LYS A 69 7.40 -24.38 -2.59
C LYS A 69 6.48 -25.05 -3.63
N SER A 70 7.00 -25.38 -4.83
CA SER A 70 6.25 -26.15 -5.84
C SER A 70 5.90 -27.58 -5.40
N SER A 71 6.75 -28.19 -4.57
CA SER A 71 6.54 -29.54 -4.03
C SER A 71 5.20 -29.69 -3.29
N ARG A 72 4.69 -28.61 -2.66
CA ARG A 72 3.39 -28.59 -2.00
C ARG A 72 2.25 -28.85 -2.97
N TRP A 73 2.32 -28.26 -4.17
CA TRP A 73 1.26 -28.38 -5.18
C TRP A 73 1.25 -29.76 -5.84
N LEU A 74 2.44 -30.32 -6.08
CA LEU A 74 2.58 -31.66 -6.63
C LEU A 74 2.00 -32.73 -5.71
N ARG A 75 2.15 -32.57 -4.39
CA ARG A 75 1.57 -33.49 -3.39
C ARG A 75 0.05 -33.46 -3.31
N LEU A 76 -0.57 -32.33 -3.68
CA LEU A 76 -2.02 -32.20 -3.67
C LEU A 76 -2.69 -32.92 -4.86
N GLY A 77 -1.91 -33.53 -5.76
CA GLY A 77 -2.42 -34.34 -6.87
C GLY A 77 -3.30 -33.55 -7.84
N ASN A 78 -3.08 -32.23 -7.92
CA ASN A 78 -3.97 -31.34 -8.65
C ASN A 78 -3.75 -31.53 -10.16
N ASN A 79 -4.79 -31.95 -10.90
CA ASN A 79 -4.70 -32.17 -12.36
C ASN A 79 -4.57 -30.86 -13.16
N ASN A 80 -4.72 -29.72 -12.49
CA ASN A 80 -4.68 -28.38 -13.08
C ASN A 80 -3.29 -27.74 -13.04
N LEU A 81 -2.21 -28.54 -13.01
CA LEU A 81 -0.84 -28.04 -12.98
C LEU A 81 -0.20 -28.11 -14.38
N ASP A 82 0.52 -27.05 -14.75
CA ASP A 82 1.35 -27.00 -15.94
C ASP A 82 2.83 -27.16 -15.56
N MET A 83 3.40 -28.27 -16.02
CA MET A 83 4.78 -28.68 -15.75
C MET A 83 5.75 -28.26 -16.85
N ARG A 84 5.34 -27.44 -17.83
CA ARG A 84 6.22 -26.95 -18.90
C ARG A 84 7.23 -25.90 -18.42
N PHE A 85 6.97 -25.28 -17.27
CA PHE A 85 7.88 -24.31 -16.64
C PHE A 85 9.04 -25.02 -15.95
N ILE A 86 9.97 -25.51 -16.76
CA ILE A 86 11.18 -26.20 -16.30
C ILE A 86 12.12 -25.23 -15.57
N SER A 87 13.09 -25.80 -14.86
CA SER A 87 14.04 -25.06 -14.02
C SER A 87 14.70 -23.85 -14.70
N THR A 88 15.14 -24.01 -15.95
CA THR A 88 15.82 -22.94 -16.72
C THR A 88 14.89 -21.77 -17.01
N ILE A 89 13.65 -22.03 -17.40
CA ILE A 89 12.62 -21.01 -17.62
C ILE A 89 12.36 -20.25 -16.32
N CYS A 90 12.15 -20.97 -15.22
CA CYS A 90 11.90 -20.36 -13.91
C CYS A 90 13.06 -19.49 -13.45
N GLN A 91 14.32 -19.89 -13.70
CA GLN A 91 15.50 -19.08 -13.36
C GLN A 91 15.56 -17.80 -14.19
N GLN A 92 15.26 -17.87 -15.49
CA GLN A 92 15.21 -16.67 -16.34
C GLN A 92 14.11 -15.71 -15.91
N LEU A 93 12.91 -16.23 -15.63
CA LEU A 93 11.79 -15.43 -15.11
C LEU A 93 12.09 -14.84 -13.73
N ASP A 94 12.84 -15.56 -12.89
CA ASP A 94 13.28 -15.06 -11.59
C ASP A 94 14.20 -13.87 -11.74
N MET A 95 15.25 -14.01 -12.56
CA MET A 95 16.20 -12.92 -12.83
C MET A 95 15.50 -11.70 -13.41
N TYR A 96 14.64 -11.92 -14.42
CA TYR A 96 13.86 -10.86 -15.05
C TYR A 96 12.97 -10.12 -14.04
N ASN A 97 12.19 -10.85 -13.24
CA ASN A 97 11.26 -10.22 -12.32
C ASN A 97 11.98 -9.58 -11.12
N ARG A 98 13.09 -10.16 -10.66
CA ARG A 98 13.94 -9.57 -9.61
C ARG A 98 14.48 -8.21 -10.03
N GLU A 99 14.95 -8.11 -11.26
CA GLU A 99 15.43 -6.84 -11.81
C GLU A 99 14.29 -5.82 -11.96
N ASN A 100 13.13 -6.23 -12.48
CA ASN A 100 11.96 -5.36 -12.55
C ASN A 100 11.52 -4.84 -11.19
N TRP A 101 11.58 -5.68 -10.15
CA TRP A 101 11.28 -5.26 -8.78
C TRP A 101 12.31 -4.28 -8.25
N ARG A 102 13.61 -4.51 -8.51
CA ARG A 102 14.68 -3.58 -8.14
C ARG A 102 14.42 -2.19 -8.73
N LEU A 103 14.15 -2.12 -10.03
CA LEU A 103 13.85 -0.88 -10.75
C LEU A 103 12.55 -0.21 -10.26
N THR A 104 11.51 -1.01 -9.99
CA THR A 104 10.22 -0.48 -9.51
C THR A 104 10.36 0.11 -8.11
N VAL A 105 11.10 -0.55 -7.22
CA VAL A 105 11.37 -0.04 -5.87
C VAL A 105 12.20 1.24 -5.95
N GLU A 106 13.26 1.28 -6.76
CA GLU A 106 14.09 2.48 -6.96
C GLU A 106 13.25 3.68 -7.45
N ARG A 107 12.36 3.44 -8.42
CA ARG A 107 11.45 4.47 -8.91
C ARG A 107 10.47 4.94 -7.83
N LYS A 108 9.88 4.02 -7.08
CA LYS A 108 8.96 4.36 -5.98
C LYS A 108 9.65 5.13 -4.86
N VAL A 109 10.91 4.81 -4.54
CA VAL A 109 11.73 5.58 -3.59
C VAL A 109 11.88 7.02 -4.07
N PHE A 110 12.24 7.21 -5.35
CA PHE A 110 12.38 8.54 -5.93
C PHE A 110 11.05 9.32 -5.90
N ASP A 111 9.95 8.68 -6.31
CA ASP A 111 8.62 9.30 -6.33
C ASP A 111 8.15 9.66 -4.91
N LEU A 112 8.40 8.80 -3.92
CA LEU A 112 8.09 9.08 -2.52
C LEU A 112 8.91 10.25 -1.97
N GLN A 113 10.22 10.31 -2.26
CA GLN A 113 11.05 11.46 -1.86
C GLN A 113 10.53 12.77 -2.48
N ALA A 114 10.17 12.76 -3.76
CA ALA A 114 9.60 13.91 -4.44
C ALA A 114 8.23 14.31 -3.84
N LEU A 115 7.39 13.34 -3.49
CA LEU A 115 6.11 13.58 -2.82
C LEU A 115 6.29 14.13 -1.40
N VAL A 116 7.24 13.61 -0.63
CA VAL A 116 7.57 14.10 0.72
C VAL A 116 8.09 15.54 0.64
N GLN A 117 8.95 15.87 -0.32
CA GLN A 117 9.37 17.26 -0.55
C GLN A 117 8.18 18.17 -0.89
N LYS A 118 7.28 17.72 -1.78
CA LYS A 118 6.07 18.47 -2.16
C LYS A 118 5.04 18.58 -1.02
N ARG A 119 4.92 17.56 -0.18
CA ARG A 119 3.98 17.50 0.96
C ARG A 119 4.54 18.10 2.23
N SER A 120 5.86 18.27 2.36
CA SER A 120 6.42 19.10 3.41
C SER A 120 5.75 20.46 3.24
N MET A 121 4.88 20.82 4.19
CA MET A 121 4.16 22.07 4.12
C MET A 121 5.21 23.18 4.20
N SER A 122 5.52 23.79 3.06
CA SER A 122 6.51 24.88 2.94
C SER A 122 6.27 25.98 3.99
N GLY A 123 5.02 26.18 4.43
CA GLY A 123 4.65 27.14 5.46
C GLY A 123 4.84 26.71 6.92
N ILE A 124 5.48 25.57 7.24
CA ILE A 124 5.90 25.26 8.64
C ILE A 124 7.36 25.62 8.87
N LEU A 125 8.24 25.34 7.91
CA LEU A 125 9.68 25.55 8.06
C LEU A 125 10.08 27.03 7.89
N ASP A 126 9.31 27.80 7.11
CA ASP A 126 9.53 29.24 6.88
C ASP A 126 8.62 30.16 7.72
N ARG A 127 8.07 29.67 8.83
CA ARG A 127 7.23 30.53 9.70
C ARG A 127 8.06 31.64 10.31
N THR A 128 7.71 32.87 9.97
CA THR A 128 8.26 34.04 10.63
C THR A 128 7.64 34.20 12.02
N PHE A 129 8.26 35.03 12.85
CA PHE A 129 7.66 35.42 14.13
C PHE A 129 6.26 36.02 13.96
N ASN A 130 6.02 36.73 12.85
CA ASN A 130 4.76 37.40 12.57
C ASN A 130 3.64 36.39 12.24
N ASP A 131 3.97 35.33 11.48
CA ASP A 131 3.01 34.26 11.15
C ASP A 131 2.56 33.52 12.40
N ASN A 132 3.50 33.22 13.31
CA ASN A 132 3.17 32.58 14.58
C ASN A 132 2.29 33.47 15.47
N ARG A 133 2.49 34.79 15.43
CA ARG A 133 1.66 35.75 16.16
C ARG A 133 0.24 35.78 15.60
N GLU A 134 0.08 35.83 14.27
CA GLU A 134 -1.24 35.81 13.63
C GLU A 134 -1.99 34.50 13.93
N ILE A 135 -1.31 33.35 13.87
CA ILE A 135 -1.91 32.05 14.19
C ILE A 135 -2.40 32.01 15.65
N GLN A 136 -1.60 32.50 16.60
CA GLN A 136 -1.98 32.58 18.01
C GLN A 136 -3.19 33.51 18.22
N GLN A 137 -3.22 34.66 17.54
CA GLN A 137 -4.36 35.59 17.60
C GLN A 137 -5.64 34.96 17.07
N ARG A 138 -5.61 34.38 15.86
CA ARG A 138 -6.77 33.71 15.27
C ARG A 138 -7.25 32.53 16.12
N LYS A 139 -6.33 31.79 16.72
CA LYS A 139 -6.68 30.70 17.64
C LYS A 139 -7.42 31.24 18.87
N ALA A 140 -6.91 32.29 19.50
CA ALA A 140 -7.55 32.91 20.65
C ALA A 140 -8.92 33.51 20.29
N GLU A 141 -9.06 34.10 19.11
CA GLU A 141 -10.34 34.60 18.59
C GLU A 141 -11.37 33.48 18.46
N ILE A 142 -11.00 32.34 17.87
CA ILE A 142 -11.87 31.16 17.72
C ILE A 142 -12.24 30.55 19.08
N GLU A 143 -11.27 30.45 20.00
CA GLU A 143 -11.49 29.92 21.35
C GLU A 143 -12.37 30.85 22.22
N ALA A 144 -12.40 32.15 21.90
CA ALA A 144 -13.26 33.12 22.56
C ALA A 144 -14.72 33.11 22.05
N ILE A 145 -15.00 32.47 20.91
CA ILE A 145 -16.36 32.35 20.36
C ILE A 145 -17.19 31.47 21.29
N THR A 146 -18.30 32.00 21.79
CA THR A 146 -19.20 31.25 22.67
C THR A 146 -20.02 30.23 21.89
N SER A 147 -20.55 29.21 22.59
CA SER A 147 -21.39 28.17 21.96
C SER A 147 -22.60 28.75 21.20
N GLU A 148 -23.22 29.81 21.73
CA GLU A 148 -24.34 30.49 21.09
C GLU A 148 -23.92 31.22 19.80
N GLN A 149 -22.76 31.88 19.82
CA GLN A 149 -22.20 32.52 18.63
C GLN A 149 -21.82 31.49 17.55
N TRP A 150 -21.27 30.34 17.97
CA TRP A 150 -21.01 29.22 17.06
C TRP A 150 -22.28 28.72 16.38
N MET A 151 -23.37 28.57 17.12
CA MET A 151 -24.66 28.13 16.57
C MET A 151 -25.24 29.18 15.61
N ALA A 152 -25.17 30.46 15.95
CA ALA A 152 -25.61 31.55 15.08
C ALA A 152 -24.80 31.62 13.77
N MET A 153 -23.46 31.50 13.85
CA MET A 153 -22.60 31.45 12.67
C MET A 153 -22.88 30.23 11.79
N ALA A 154 -23.13 29.07 12.40
CA ALA A 154 -23.48 27.85 11.67
C ALA A 154 -24.84 27.94 10.98
N HIS A 155 -25.82 28.63 11.58
CA HIS A 155 -27.14 28.90 10.98
C HIS A 155 -27.01 29.84 9.78
N ALA A 156 -26.31 30.97 9.96
CA ALA A 156 -26.04 31.93 8.88
C ALA A 156 -25.28 31.31 7.70
N TYR A 157 -24.31 30.42 7.98
CA TYR A 157 -23.55 29.71 6.94
C TYR A 157 -24.40 28.70 6.15
N ARG A 158 -25.43 28.12 6.80
CA ARG A 158 -26.36 27.18 6.16
C ARG A 158 -27.46 27.88 5.36
N GLY A 159 -27.59 29.20 5.47
CA GLY A 159 -28.58 29.97 4.73
C GLY A 159 -30.02 29.74 5.19
N GLU A 160 -30.21 29.40 6.47
CA GLU A 160 -31.54 29.15 7.07
C GLU A 160 -32.23 30.46 7.53
N ASP A 161 -31.76 31.61 7.06
CA ASP A 161 -32.40 32.91 7.27
C ASP A 161 -33.29 33.24 6.05
N ASP A 162 -34.37 32.49 5.85
CA ASP A 162 -35.52 32.90 5.04
C ASP A 162 -36.69 31.95 5.33
N GLU A 163 -37.56 32.33 6.28
CA GLU A 163 -39.03 32.13 6.22
C GLU A 163 -39.65 32.73 7.50
N ALA A 164 -40.04 34.00 7.41
CA ALA A 164 -40.94 34.70 8.33
C ALA A 164 -42.26 35.01 7.61
#